data_AF-A0A7Z9PP70-F1
#
_entry.id   AF-A0A7Z9PP70-F1
#
_cell.length_a   1.000
_cell.length_b   1.000
_cell.length_c   1.000
_cell.angle_alpha   90.00
_cell.angle_beta   90.00
_cell.angle_gamma   90.00
#
_symmetry.space_group_name_H-M   'P 1'
#
loop_
_entity.id
_entity.type
_entity.pdbx_description
1 polymer ?
#
loop_
_entity_poly.entity_id
_entity_poly.type
_entity_poly.pdbx_seq_one_letter_code
_entity_poly.pdbx_strand_id
1 'polypeptide(L)'
;MLIQADIVTEAKAKRITALQRGFTSRSDEREILQLIKSCRGESLTRLKLAIDSGPDHSDLVELLYHDVDNEAIRAEILDHIRRESPERKDSPPVRIISDIDDTLYSSLNDPRFLRGTMYPGLAAFHQELAKLGDEDQSRVLDLILLTARPRDGLGLVERFTKRNLHLKGFQKVVILSGSVFSLRSHRAMAEYKLKNFRLYQELYPEFDFLFIGDSGQGDIVLGESLIREFPSRVRCVLIHNLDGNFVQTKNVKAFQTYLGAALDLHDLGLLNADHCHRIAEAVKSEMKSAGFRSKELEKQILANLMLDLARLPSH
;
A
#
# COMPACT_ATOMS: atom_id res chain seq x y z
N MET A 1 -25.84 -15.16 6.57
CA MET A 1 -24.64 -16.02 6.50
C MET A 1 -23.35 -15.22 6.36
N LEU A 2 -23.23 -14.29 5.41
CA LEU A 2 -22.04 -13.42 5.25
C LEU A 2 -21.64 -12.67 6.53
N ILE A 3 -22.58 -11.97 7.17
CA ILE A 3 -22.34 -11.24 8.44
C ILE A 3 -21.76 -12.14 9.55
N GLN A 4 -22.23 -13.38 9.67
CA GLN A 4 -21.78 -14.31 10.70
C GLN A 4 -20.38 -14.87 10.39
N ALA A 5 -20.06 -15.06 9.11
CA ALA A 5 -18.72 -15.45 8.66
C ALA A 5 -17.68 -14.34 8.89
N ASP A 6 -18.07 -13.08 8.71
CA ASP A 6 -17.21 -11.92 8.98
C ASP A 6 -16.93 -11.76 10.48
N ILE A 7 -17.94 -11.91 11.35
CA ILE A 7 -17.77 -11.87 12.81
C ILE A 7 -16.78 -12.94 13.29
N VAL A 8 -16.88 -14.17 12.76
CA VAL A 8 -15.97 -15.26 13.13
C VAL A 8 -14.54 -14.95 12.68
N THR A 9 -14.36 -14.42 11.47
CA THR A 9 -13.05 -14.04 10.94
C THR A 9 -12.40 -12.93 11.78
N GLU A 10 -13.16 -11.89 12.11
CA GLU A 10 -12.67 -10.80 12.98
C GLU A 10 -12.30 -11.28 14.38
N ALA A 11 -13.08 -12.21 14.96
CA ALA A 11 -12.77 -12.79 16.25
C ALA A 11 -11.46 -13.58 16.22
N LYS A 12 -11.21 -14.36 15.16
CA LYS A 12 -9.94 -15.06 14.95
C LYS A 12 -8.77 -14.09 14.81
N ALA A 13 -8.92 -13.03 14.01
CA ALA A 13 -7.88 -12.00 13.86
C ALA A 13 -7.54 -11.34 15.20
N LYS A 14 -8.56 -10.92 15.98
CA LYS A 14 -8.38 -10.36 17.32
C LYS A 14 -7.68 -11.33 18.28
N ARG A 15 -7.98 -12.63 18.19
CA ARG A 15 -7.30 -13.66 18.99
C ARG A 15 -5.84 -13.78 18.59
N ILE A 16 -5.53 -13.84 17.30
CA ILE A 16 -4.14 -13.87 16.80
C ILE A 16 -3.36 -12.64 17.29
N THR A 17 -3.91 -11.43 17.12
CA THR A 17 -3.27 -10.21 17.63
C THR A 17 -3.05 -10.24 19.14
N ALA A 18 -3.97 -10.83 19.91
CA ALA A 18 -3.80 -10.98 21.35
C ALA A 18 -2.66 -11.96 21.71
N LEU A 19 -2.45 -13.01 20.90
CA LEU A 19 -1.37 -13.98 21.08
C LEU A 19 0.02 -13.40 20.74
N GLN A 20 0.08 -12.37 19.89
CA GLN A 20 1.31 -11.64 19.54
C GLN A 20 1.75 -10.63 20.62
N ARG A 21 0.92 -10.36 21.64
CA ARG A 21 1.26 -9.35 22.66
C ARG A 21 2.34 -9.87 23.61
N GLY A 22 3.57 -9.38 23.40
CA GLY A 22 4.71 -9.70 24.25
C GLY A 22 5.51 -10.86 23.67
N PHE A 23 5.65 -11.95 24.43
CA PHE A 23 6.36 -13.14 23.96
C PHE A 23 5.34 -14.17 23.45
N THR A 24 5.47 -14.55 22.18
CA THR A 24 4.66 -15.61 21.56
C THR A 24 5.22 -16.98 21.95
N SER A 25 4.55 -17.68 22.87
CA SER A 25 5.02 -18.98 23.32
C SER A 25 4.77 -20.08 22.28
N ARG A 26 5.44 -21.23 22.41
CA ARG A 26 5.17 -22.41 21.55
C ARG A 26 3.71 -22.87 21.56
N SER A 27 2.98 -22.67 22.66
CA SER A 27 1.54 -22.93 22.70
C SER A 27 0.75 -21.92 21.88
N ASP A 28 1.15 -20.65 21.92
CA ASP A 28 0.51 -19.56 21.17
C ASP A 28 0.73 -19.76 19.66
N GLU A 29 1.95 -20.11 19.25
CA GLU A 29 2.26 -20.43 17.84
C GLU A 29 1.41 -21.59 17.31
N ARG A 30 1.21 -22.63 18.12
CA ARG A 30 0.34 -23.75 17.75
C ARG A 30 -1.11 -23.31 17.64
N GLU A 31 -1.57 -22.44 18.52
CA GLU A 31 -2.93 -21.89 18.43
C GLU A 31 -3.10 -21.03 17.17
N ILE A 32 -2.13 -20.16 16.87
CA ILE A 32 -2.06 -19.37 15.62
C ILE A 32 -2.17 -20.29 14.40
N LEU A 33 -1.37 -21.37 14.35
CA LEU A 33 -1.43 -22.37 13.29
C LEU A 33 -2.83 -22.97 13.13
N GLN A 34 -3.47 -23.37 14.23
CA GLN A 34 -4.84 -23.94 14.19
C GLN A 34 -5.87 -22.92 13.70
N LEU A 35 -5.79 -21.67 14.19
CA LEU A 35 -6.69 -20.59 13.80
C LEU A 35 -6.57 -20.30 12.30
N ILE A 36 -5.34 -20.22 11.76
CA ILE A 36 -5.12 -20.03 10.33
C ILE A 36 -5.61 -21.24 9.53
N LYS A 37 -5.24 -22.48 9.90
CA LYS A 37 -5.64 -23.71 9.19
C LYS A 37 -7.15 -23.97 9.19
N SER A 38 -7.89 -23.30 10.08
CA SER A 38 -9.35 -23.36 10.13
C SER A 38 -10.06 -22.49 9.09
N CYS A 39 -9.32 -21.69 8.29
CA CYS A 39 -9.85 -20.85 7.22
C CYS A 39 -9.38 -21.35 5.86
N ARG A 40 -10.17 -21.17 4.80
CA ARG A 40 -9.85 -21.61 3.43
C ARG A 40 -10.43 -20.65 2.40
N GLY A 41 -9.85 -20.61 1.20
CA GLY A 41 -10.32 -19.76 0.11
C GLY A 41 -10.51 -18.31 0.56
N GLU A 42 -11.68 -17.74 0.26
CA GLU A 42 -11.97 -16.35 0.63
C GLU A 42 -11.97 -16.09 2.14
N SER A 43 -12.28 -17.07 2.99
CA SER A 43 -12.26 -16.86 4.45
C SER A 43 -10.81 -16.74 4.96
N LEU A 44 -9.86 -17.41 4.31
CA LEU A 44 -8.44 -17.24 4.59
C LEU A 44 -7.96 -15.86 4.13
N THR A 45 -8.35 -15.42 2.93
CA THR A 45 -8.07 -14.05 2.46
C THR A 45 -8.60 -13.01 3.43
N ARG A 46 -9.87 -13.12 3.87
CA ARG A 46 -10.45 -12.19 4.86
C ARG A 46 -9.68 -12.20 6.18
N LEU A 47 -9.25 -13.36 6.68
CA LEU A 47 -8.45 -13.46 7.91
C LEU A 47 -7.11 -12.75 7.78
N LYS A 48 -6.38 -13.00 6.68
CA LYS A 48 -5.08 -12.35 6.41
C LYS A 48 -5.20 -10.82 6.39
N LEU A 49 -6.20 -10.30 5.67
CA LEU A 49 -6.49 -8.85 5.60
C LEU A 49 -6.92 -8.28 6.96
N ALA A 50 -7.66 -9.04 7.76
CA ALA A 50 -8.09 -8.62 9.09
C ALA A 50 -6.91 -8.54 10.08
N ILE A 51 -5.91 -9.42 9.97
CA ILE A 51 -4.66 -9.33 10.74
C ILE A 51 -3.89 -8.07 10.32
N ASP A 52 -3.70 -7.87 9.02
CA ASP A 52 -3.04 -6.69 8.43
C ASP A 52 -3.68 -5.36 8.88
N SER A 53 -5.02 -5.33 9.01
CA SER A 53 -5.80 -4.15 9.44
C SER A 53 -5.73 -3.88 10.95
N GLY A 54 -4.86 -4.60 11.69
CA GLY A 54 -4.69 -4.45 13.13
C GLY A 54 -4.29 -3.02 13.57
N PRO A 55 -4.57 -2.66 14.83
CA PRO A 55 -4.38 -1.30 15.35
C PRO A 55 -2.91 -0.90 15.58
N ASP A 56 -1.98 -1.85 15.55
CA ASP A 56 -0.55 -1.66 15.80
C ASP A 56 0.30 -2.35 14.71
N HIS A 57 1.57 -2.65 15.00
CA HIS A 57 2.56 -3.20 14.07
C HIS A 57 2.42 -4.72 13.85
N SER A 58 1.42 -5.36 14.47
CA SER A 58 1.20 -6.81 14.41
C SER A 58 0.55 -7.22 13.08
N ASP A 59 1.20 -6.91 11.96
CA ASP A 59 0.77 -7.34 10.63
C ASP A 59 1.14 -8.80 10.34
N LEU A 60 0.68 -9.35 9.21
CA LEU A 60 0.90 -10.76 8.90
C LEU A 60 2.38 -11.10 8.61
N VAL A 61 3.17 -10.13 8.14
CA VAL A 61 4.62 -10.31 7.96
C VAL A 61 5.29 -10.38 9.32
N GLU A 62 4.94 -9.50 10.25
CA GLU A 62 5.45 -9.55 11.63
C GLU A 62 5.10 -10.89 12.29
N LEU A 63 3.83 -11.30 12.20
CA LEU A 63 3.37 -12.57 12.75
C LEU A 63 4.25 -13.74 12.27
N LEU A 64 4.45 -13.85 10.97
CA LEU A 64 5.06 -15.05 10.39
C LEU A 64 6.58 -15.02 10.34
N TYR A 65 7.21 -13.85 10.25
CA TYR A 65 8.66 -13.75 10.10
C TYR A 65 9.38 -13.24 11.35
N HIS A 66 8.64 -12.79 12.37
CA HIS A 66 9.19 -12.32 13.64
C HIS A 66 8.58 -13.01 14.87
N ASP A 67 7.26 -13.12 14.96
CA ASP A 67 6.60 -13.66 16.17
C ASP A 67 6.54 -15.18 16.21
N VAL A 68 6.36 -15.85 15.07
CA VAL A 68 6.47 -17.30 14.94
C VAL A 68 7.93 -17.67 14.67
N ASP A 69 8.65 -18.04 15.73
CA ASP A 69 10.06 -18.41 15.69
C ASP A 69 10.26 -19.90 15.29
N ASN A 70 9.24 -20.73 15.48
CA ASN A 70 9.29 -22.14 15.11
C ASN A 70 9.18 -22.32 13.59
N GLU A 71 10.29 -22.70 12.98
CA GLU A 71 10.40 -22.84 11.53
C GLU A 71 9.43 -23.87 10.93
N ALA A 72 9.15 -24.96 11.65
CA ALA A 72 8.22 -25.99 11.19
C ALA A 72 6.78 -25.49 11.21
N ILE A 73 6.37 -24.78 12.27
CA ILE A 73 5.04 -24.16 12.36
C ILE A 73 4.88 -23.11 11.26
N ARG A 74 5.87 -22.24 11.08
CA ARG A 74 5.88 -21.24 10.01
C ARG A 74 5.75 -21.88 8.64
N ALA A 75 6.51 -22.93 8.35
CA ALA A 75 6.42 -23.66 7.08
C ALA A 75 5.02 -24.24 6.85
N GLU A 76 4.39 -24.83 7.87
CA GLU A 76 3.01 -25.33 7.77
C GLU A 76 2.00 -24.21 7.47
N ILE A 77 2.17 -23.02 8.06
CA ILE A 77 1.31 -21.87 7.77
C ILE A 77 1.48 -21.43 6.31
N LEU A 78 2.72 -21.27 5.84
CA LEU A 78 3.02 -20.84 4.48
C LEU A 78 2.49 -21.84 3.43
N ASP A 79 2.64 -23.14 3.68
CA ASP A 79 2.11 -24.19 2.82
C ASP A 79 0.58 -24.19 2.81
N HIS A 80 -0.05 -23.91 3.95
CA HIS A 80 -1.50 -23.74 4.01
C HIS A 80 -1.95 -22.52 3.19
N ILE A 81 -1.29 -21.38 3.32
CA ILE A 81 -1.59 -20.17 2.52
C ILE A 81 -1.46 -20.46 1.03
N ARG A 82 -0.35 -21.06 0.60
CA ARG A 82 -0.09 -21.37 -0.81
C ARG A 82 -1.16 -22.30 -1.40
N ARG A 83 -1.67 -23.24 -0.60
CA ARG A 83 -2.63 -24.26 -1.03
C ARG A 83 -4.09 -23.78 -0.99
N GLU A 84 -4.44 -22.89 -0.06
CA GLU A 84 -5.84 -22.55 0.22
C GLU A 84 -6.21 -21.11 -0.17
N SER A 85 -5.23 -20.26 -0.50
CA SER A 85 -5.53 -18.99 -1.15
C SER A 85 -6.30 -19.24 -2.47
N PRO A 86 -7.28 -18.39 -2.81
CA PRO A 86 -8.00 -18.52 -4.07
C PRO A 86 -7.06 -18.56 -5.28
N GLU A 87 -7.43 -19.35 -6.29
CA GLU A 87 -6.74 -19.31 -7.57
C GLU A 87 -6.75 -17.89 -8.13
N ARG A 88 -5.63 -17.51 -8.74
CA ARG A 88 -5.45 -16.20 -9.34
C ARG A 88 -6.36 -16.10 -10.56
N LYS A 89 -7.33 -15.17 -10.50
CA LYS A 89 -8.24 -14.86 -11.61
C LYS A 89 -7.48 -14.24 -12.80
N ASP A 90 -8.10 -14.19 -13.98
CA ASP A 90 -7.56 -13.45 -15.14
C ASP A 90 -7.34 -11.96 -14.83
N SER A 91 -8.22 -11.40 -13.98
CA SER A 91 -8.12 -10.06 -13.41
C SER A 91 -8.12 -10.15 -11.87
N PRO A 92 -6.97 -10.39 -11.23
CA PRO A 92 -6.87 -10.46 -9.78
C PRO A 92 -7.19 -9.12 -9.13
N PRO A 93 -7.73 -9.11 -7.90
CA PRO A 93 -7.75 -7.89 -7.11
C PRO A 93 -6.33 -7.37 -6.94
N VAL A 94 -6.19 -6.05 -6.97
CA VAL A 94 -4.90 -5.37 -6.84
C VAL A 94 -4.73 -4.89 -5.40
N ARG A 95 -3.51 -4.75 -4.89
CA ARG A 95 -3.20 -4.00 -3.65
C ARG A 95 -2.18 -2.92 -3.94
N ILE A 96 -2.28 -1.81 -3.22
CA ILE A 96 -1.41 -0.65 -3.44
C ILE A 96 -0.32 -0.65 -2.39
N ILE A 97 0.92 -0.69 -2.86
CA ILE A 97 2.10 -0.51 -2.04
C ILE A 97 2.60 0.90 -2.30
N SER A 98 2.69 1.70 -1.26
CA SER A 98 3.09 3.10 -1.36
C SER A 98 4.27 3.37 -0.46
N ASP A 99 5.24 4.12 -0.96
CA ASP A 99 6.12 4.87 -0.07
C ASP A 99 5.33 5.96 0.68
N ILE A 100 5.94 6.53 1.72
CA ILE A 100 5.35 7.57 2.56
C ILE A 100 5.89 8.96 2.20
N ASP A 101 7.22 9.14 2.25
CA ASP A 101 7.86 10.45 2.24
C ASP A 101 7.97 10.98 0.81
N ASP A 102 7.51 12.20 0.56
CA ASP A 102 7.44 12.76 -0.80
C ASP A 102 6.54 11.95 -1.78
N THR A 103 5.81 10.96 -1.25
CA THR A 103 4.77 10.19 -1.96
C THR A 103 3.37 10.50 -1.44
N LEU A 104 3.12 10.42 -0.12
CA LEU A 104 1.83 10.80 0.49
C LEU A 104 1.80 12.26 0.93
N TYR A 105 2.94 12.77 1.40
CA TYR A 105 3.10 14.15 1.80
C TYR A 105 4.48 14.65 1.44
N SER A 106 4.56 15.94 1.12
CA SER A 106 5.84 16.62 0.92
C SER A 106 6.67 16.54 2.20
N SER A 107 7.90 16.05 2.06
CA SER A 107 8.82 15.81 3.16
C SER A 107 10.12 16.57 2.93
N LEU A 108 11.18 15.91 2.46
CA LEU A 108 12.51 16.51 2.33
C LEU A 108 12.86 16.83 0.89
N ASN A 109 12.45 15.98 -0.06
CA ASN A 109 12.91 16.06 -1.44
C ASN A 109 12.03 16.94 -2.32
N ASP A 110 10.73 17.06 -2.01
CA ASP A 110 9.83 17.86 -2.83
C ASP A 110 9.93 19.36 -2.50
N PRO A 111 10.46 20.20 -3.41
CA PRO A 111 10.61 21.63 -3.17
C PRO A 111 9.30 22.41 -3.46
N ARG A 112 8.28 21.77 -4.04
CA ARG A 112 7.09 22.45 -4.59
C ARG A 112 6.10 22.81 -3.49
N PHE A 113 5.99 21.96 -2.48
CA PHE A 113 5.07 22.13 -1.35
C PHE A 113 5.80 22.39 -0.02
N LEU A 114 5.12 23.06 0.91
CA LEU A 114 5.51 23.18 2.31
C LEU A 114 5.53 21.78 2.92
N ARG A 115 6.55 21.52 3.74
CA ARG A 115 6.70 20.22 4.41
C ARG A 115 5.46 19.87 5.23
N GLY A 116 4.99 18.62 5.10
CA GLY A 116 3.78 18.11 5.73
C GLY A 116 2.50 18.32 4.92
N THR A 117 2.58 19.01 3.77
CA THR A 117 1.44 19.12 2.85
C THR A 117 1.13 17.74 2.26
N MET A 118 -0.08 17.24 2.51
CA MET A 118 -0.59 16.06 1.83
C MET A 118 -0.86 16.43 0.37
N TYR A 119 -0.50 15.54 -0.55
CA TYR A 119 -0.65 15.85 -1.96
C TYR A 119 -2.12 15.91 -2.38
N PRO A 120 -2.52 16.94 -3.16
CA PRO A 120 -3.90 17.10 -3.59
C PRO A 120 -4.42 15.89 -4.38
N GLY A 121 -5.60 15.42 -4.02
CA GLY A 121 -6.30 14.28 -4.62
C GLY A 121 -5.82 12.91 -4.17
N LEU A 122 -4.81 12.81 -3.30
CA LEU A 122 -4.29 11.52 -2.81
C LEU A 122 -5.38 10.66 -2.14
N ALA A 123 -6.16 11.26 -1.25
CA ALA A 123 -7.21 10.52 -0.52
C ALA A 123 -8.28 9.98 -1.50
N ALA A 124 -8.74 10.83 -2.41
CA ALA A 124 -9.68 10.41 -3.46
C ALA A 124 -9.08 9.33 -4.36
N PHE A 125 -7.81 9.46 -4.76
CA PHE A 125 -7.11 8.47 -5.57
C PHE A 125 -7.10 7.09 -4.92
N HIS A 126 -6.73 6.99 -3.64
CA HIS A 126 -6.75 5.72 -2.92
C HIS A 126 -8.17 5.20 -2.67
N GLN A 127 -9.15 6.07 -2.37
CA GLN A 127 -10.54 5.68 -2.19
C GLN A 127 -11.17 5.12 -3.46
N GLU A 128 -10.90 5.74 -4.61
CA GLU A 128 -11.38 5.26 -5.90
C GLU A 128 -10.70 3.94 -6.29
N LEU A 129 -9.40 3.81 -6.05
CA LEU A 129 -8.74 2.52 -6.26
C LEU A 129 -9.35 1.43 -5.37
N ALA A 130 -9.61 1.72 -4.09
CA ALA A 130 -10.23 0.79 -3.14
C ALA A 130 -11.60 0.23 -3.57
N LYS A 131 -12.29 0.89 -4.51
CA LYS A 131 -13.57 0.45 -5.06
C LYS A 131 -13.42 -0.54 -6.22
N LEU A 132 -12.23 -0.73 -6.77
CA LEU A 132 -11.98 -1.66 -7.90
C LEU A 132 -12.12 -3.14 -7.51
N GLY A 133 -12.26 -3.44 -6.23
CA GLY A 133 -12.50 -4.77 -5.72
C GLY A 133 -14.00 -5.13 -5.68
N ASP A 134 -14.61 -5.33 -6.84
CA ASP A 134 -15.98 -5.86 -7.11
C ASP A 134 -17.17 -5.09 -6.47
N GLU A 135 -18.24 -4.89 -7.25
CA GLU A 135 -19.41 -4.07 -6.87
C GLU A 135 -20.21 -4.64 -5.67
N ASP A 136 -20.03 -5.92 -5.33
CA ASP A 136 -20.87 -6.62 -4.35
C ASP A 136 -20.20 -6.86 -2.99
N GLN A 137 -18.96 -6.40 -2.78
CA GLN A 137 -18.29 -6.44 -1.48
C GLN A 137 -16.93 -5.77 -1.59
N SER A 138 -16.77 -4.65 -0.89
CA SER A 138 -15.52 -3.94 -0.65
C SER A 138 -14.33 -4.87 -0.37
N ARG A 139 -13.65 -5.33 -1.42
CA ARG A 139 -12.35 -6.00 -1.29
C ARG A 139 -11.30 -4.91 -1.16
N VAL A 140 -11.31 -4.30 0.03
CA VAL A 140 -10.20 -3.66 0.73
C VAL A 140 -8.90 -3.63 -0.09
N LEU A 141 -8.68 -2.54 -0.83
CA LEU A 141 -7.30 -2.19 -1.18
C LEU A 141 -6.72 -1.47 0.00
N ASP A 142 -6.01 -2.23 0.83
CA ASP A 142 -5.18 -1.65 1.87
C ASP A 142 -4.14 -0.75 1.23
N LEU A 143 -3.99 0.44 1.79
CA LEU A 143 -2.79 1.22 1.58
C LEU A 143 -1.67 0.55 2.37
N ILE A 144 -0.81 -0.20 1.68
CA ILE A 144 0.35 -0.85 2.27
C ILE A 144 1.51 0.14 2.20
N LEU A 145 1.87 0.71 3.34
CA LEU A 145 2.95 1.65 3.46
C LEU A 145 4.28 0.93 3.62
N LEU A 146 5.14 1.08 2.63
CA LEU A 146 6.46 0.51 2.63
C LEU A 146 7.47 1.58 3.05
N THR A 147 7.95 1.50 4.29
CA THR A 147 8.80 2.55 4.87
C THR A 147 10.15 2.02 5.35
N ALA A 148 11.20 2.79 5.08
CA ALA A 148 12.52 2.58 5.65
C ALA A 148 12.72 3.28 7.01
N ARG A 149 11.67 3.94 7.53
CA ARG A 149 11.74 4.63 8.82
C ARG A 149 11.96 3.62 9.95
N PRO A 150 12.81 3.94 10.95
CA PRO A 150 12.99 3.08 12.11
C PRO A 150 11.66 2.83 12.82
N ARG A 151 11.36 1.56 13.09
CA ARG A 151 10.36 1.19 14.10
C ARG A 151 10.72 1.86 15.44
N ASP A 152 9.74 2.47 16.08
CA ASP A 152 9.83 2.72 17.50
C ASP A 152 9.38 1.46 18.25
N GLY A 153 10.16 0.98 19.21
CA GLY A 153 9.89 -0.29 19.92
C GLY A 153 8.56 -0.36 20.68
N LEU A 154 7.82 0.75 20.74
CA LEU A 154 6.48 0.85 21.32
C LEU A 154 5.36 0.98 20.26
N GLY A 155 5.69 1.14 18.97
CA GLY A 155 4.73 1.31 17.87
C GLY A 155 3.91 2.61 17.91
N LEU A 156 4.37 3.66 18.60
CA LEU A 156 3.66 4.93 18.75
C LEU A 156 3.67 5.74 17.45
N VAL A 157 4.79 5.73 16.71
CA VAL A 157 4.92 6.42 15.41
C VAL A 157 3.98 5.79 14.38
N GLU A 158 3.92 4.47 14.37
CA GLU A 158 3.02 3.73 13.48
C GLU A 158 1.55 4.02 13.82
N ARG A 159 1.17 3.93 15.11
CA ARG A 159 -0.18 4.29 15.58
C ARG A 159 -0.55 5.72 15.24
N PHE A 160 0.38 6.67 15.40
CA PHE A 160 0.17 8.06 15.02
C PHE A 160 -0.06 8.21 13.52
N THR A 161 0.74 7.51 12.70
CA THR A 161 0.61 7.53 11.24
C THR A 161 -0.72 6.94 10.80
N LYS A 162 -1.07 5.73 11.28
CA LYS A 162 -2.38 5.09 11.02
C LYS A 162 -3.53 6.00 11.44
N ARG A 163 -3.49 6.58 12.65
CA ARG A 163 -4.54 7.48 13.14
C ARG A 163 -4.70 8.73 12.28
N ASN A 164 -3.61 9.37 11.87
CA ASN A 164 -3.69 10.55 11.00
C ASN A 164 -4.23 10.22 9.61
N LEU A 165 -3.87 9.06 9.06
CA LEU A 165 -4.41 8.59 7.79
C LEU A 165 -5.90 8.23 7.92
N HIS A 166 -6.31 7.61 9.03
CA HIS A 166 -7.72 7.35 9.34
C HIS A 166 -8.54 8.65 9.41
N LEU A 167 -8.02 9.69 10.09
CA LEU A 167 -8.65 11.01 10.13
C LEU A 167 -8.76 11.67 8.75
N LYS A 168 -7.92 11.26 7.79
CA LYS A 168 -7.90 11.75 6.42
C LYS A 168 -8.60 10.81 5.43
N GLY A 169 -9.38 9.85 5.93
CA GLY A 169 -10.27 9.00 5.13
C GLY A 169 -9.65 7.68 4.64
N PHE A 170 -8.44 7.33 5.07
CA PHE A 170 -7.83 6.03 4.79
C PHE A 170 -8.23 5.05 5.90
N GLN A 171 -9.17 4.12 5.65
CA GLN A 171 -9.71 3.29 6.73
C GLN A 171 -8.91 2.02 7.04
N LYS A 172 -8.07 1.55 6.10
CA LYS A 172 -7.29 0.32 6.27
C LYS A 172 -5.89 0.53 5.72
N VAL A 173 -4.92 0.61 6.64
CA VAL A 173 -3.52 0.92 6.36
C VAL A 173 -2.65 -0.13 7.02
N VAL A 174 -1.82 -0.80 6.22
CA VAL A 174 -0.76 -1.71 6.68
C VAL A 174 0.54 -0.94 6.62
N ILE A 175 1.41 -1.04 7.62
CA ILE A 175 2.72 -0.36 7.57
C ILE A 175 3.80 -1.42 7.65
N LEU A 176 4.39 -1.74 6.50
CA LEU A 176 5.57 -2.58 6.38
C LEU A 176 6.80 -1.76 6.80
N SER A 177 6.89 -1.53 8.10
CA SER A 177 8.05 -0.96 8.78
C SER A 177 8.99 -2.07 9.23
N GLY A 178 10.27 -1.77 9.39
CA GLY A 178 11.10 -2.60 10.24
C GLY A 178 12.21 -1.81 10.90
N SER A 179 13.02 -2.50 11.71
CA SER A 179 14.07 -1.87 12.48
C SER A 179 15.21 -1.42 11.57
N VAL A 180 15.34 -0.11 11.40
CA VAL A 180 16.43 0.46 10.62
C VAL A 180 17.09 1.60 11.41
N PHE A 181 18.19 1.28 12.08
CA PHE A 181 19.05 2.30 12.69
C PHE A 181 20.21 2.76 11.78
N SER A 182 20.27 2.34 10.50
CA SER A 182 21.52 2.49 9.72
C SER A 182 21.45 2.48 8.17
N LEU A 183 20.30 2.63 7.51
CA LEU A 183 20.32 2.73 6.03
C LEU A 183 20.90 4.09 5.59
N ARG A 184 22.10 4.05 5.00
CA ARG A 184 22.87 5.25 4.61
C ARG A 184 22.80 5.61 3.12
N SER A 185 22.11 4.82 2.29
CA SER A 185 22.00 5.05 0.84
C SER A 185 20.63 4.70 0.28
N HIS A 186 20.23 5.39 -0.79
CA HIS A 186 19.00 5.09 -1.54
C HIS A 186 18.94 3.64 -2.04
N ARG A 187 20.07 3.08 -2.45
CA ARG A 187 20.15 1.67 -2.86
C ARG A 187 19.85 0.72 -1.71
N ALA A 188 20.41 0.98 -0.52
CA ALA A 188 20.13 0.15 0.65
C ALA A 188 18.66 0.25 1.09
N MET A 189 18.05 1.45 0.96
CA MET A 189 16.60 1.62 1.15
C MET A 189 15.79 0.79 0.14
N ALA A 190 16.12 0.87 -1.15
CA ALA A 190 15.44 0.10 -2.18
C ALA A 190 15.58 -1.42 -1.96
N GLU A 191 16.78 -1.92 -1.61
CA GLU A 191 17.01 -3.35 -1.32
C GLU A 191 16.21 -3.82 -0.10
N TYR A 192 16.11 -2.98 0.94
CA TYR A 192 15.30 -3.27 2.12
C TYR A 192 13.80 -3.33 1.80
N LYS A 193 13.29 -2.31 1.09
CA LYS A 193 11.91 -2.26 0.61
C LYS A 193 11.57 -3.47 -0.27
N LEU A 194 12.48 -3.85 -1.16
CA LEU A 194 12.35 -5.02 -2.01
C LEU A 194 12.28 -6.31 -1.18
N LYS A 195 13.14 -6.47 -0.16
CA LYS A 195 13.08 -7.63 0.75
C LYS A 195 11.71 -7.74 1.42
N ASN A 196 11.18 -6.64 1.96
CA ASN A 196 9.86 -6.64 2.59
C ASN A 196 8.75 -6.98 1.58
N PHE A 197 8.84 -6.46 0.34
CA PHE A 197 7.92 -6.85 -0.72
C PHE A 197 7.97 -8.36 -1.02
N ARG A 198 9.16 -8.97 -1.10
CA ARG A 198 9.31 -10.42 -1.38
C ARG A 198 8.56 -11.27 -0.37
N LEU A 199 8.68 -10.93 0.92
CA LEU A 199 7.96 -11.60 2.01
C LEU A 199 6.45 -11.36 1.88
N TYR A 200 6.06 -10.11 1.69
CA TYR A 200 4.66 -9.72 1.65
C TYR A 200 3.88 -10.38 0.52
N GLN A 201 4.43 -10.36 -0.71
CA GLN A 201 3.73 -10.89 -1.87
C GLN A 201 3.50 -12.41 -1.78
N GLU A 202 4.37 -13.15 -1.07
CA GLU A 202 4.23 -14.59 -0.87
C GLU A 202 3.00 -14.94 -0.03
N LEU A 203 2.62 -14.04 0.90
CA LEU A 203 1.45 -14.22 1.76
C LEU A 203 0.12 -13.96 1.03
N TYR A 204 0.18 -13.38 -0.17
CA TYR A 204 -0.97 -12.89 -0.92
C TYR A 204 -0.96 -13.35 -2.38
N PRO A 205 -0.84 -14.67 -2.66
CA PRO A 205 -0.79 -15.21 -4.03
C PRO A 205 -2.03 -14.84 -4.86
N GLU A 206 -3.17 -14.57 -4.23
CA GLU A 206 -4.42 -14.19 -4.89
C GLU A 206 -4.49 -12.72 -5.37
N PHE A 207 -3.51 -11.88 -4.99
CA PHE A 207 -3.49 -10.45 -5.34
C PHE A 207 -2.38 -10.09 -6.34
N ASP A 208 -2.66 -9.09 -7.16
CA ASP A 208 -1.66 -8.32 -7.89
C ASP A 208 -1.31 -7.03 -7.15
N PHE A 209 -0.27 -6.33 -7.59
CA PHE A 209 0.25 -5.17 -6.89
C PHE A 209 0.45 -3.97 -7.83
N LEU A 210 0.17 -2.78 -7.29
CA LEU A 210 0.64 -1.50 -7.79
C LEU A 210 1.65 -0.95 -6.80
N PHE A 211 2.73 -0.37 -7.31
CA PHE A 211 3.68 0.34 -6.47
C PHE A 211 3.64 1.85 -6.77
N ILE A 212 3.66 2.67 -5.72
CA ILE A 212 3.72 4.12 -5.79
C ILE A 212 4.90 4.59 -4.94
N GLY A 213 5.78 5.40 -5.53
CA GLY A 213 6.91 5.98 -4.80
C GLY A 213 7.32 7.31 -5.40
N ASP A 214 8.42 7.89 -4.92
CA ASP A 214 8.91 9.19 -5.39
C ASP A 214 10.22 9.08 -6.21
N SER A 215 10.54 10.11 -7.00
CA SER A 215 11.80 10.12 -7.75
C SER A 215 13.03 10.43 -6.88
N GLY A 216 12.85 10.84 -5.62
CA GLY A 216 13.91 11.28 -4.71
C GLY A 216 14.44 10.23 -3.73
N GLN A 217 13.73 9.13 -3.44
CA GLN A 217 14.15 8.16 -2.39
C GLN A 217 14.47 6.73 -2.87
N GLY A 218 15.05 6.58 -4.06
CA GLY A 218 15.45 5.26 -4.58
C GLY A 218 14.29 4.38 -5.02
N ASP A 219 13.05 4.90 -5.02
CA ASP A 219 11.86 4.16 -5.41
C ASP A 219 11.80 3.86 -6.91
N ILE A 220 12.51 4.64 -7.74
CA ILE A 220 12.73 4.28 -9.15
C ILE A 220 13.47 2.93 -9.25
N VAL A 221 14.58 2.78 -8.51
CA VAL A 221 15.39 1.55 -8.50
C VAL A 221 14.61 0.37 -7.93
N LEU A 222 13.81 0.62 -6.89
CA LEU A 222 12.89 -0.38 -6.36
C LEU A 222 11.85 -0.77 -7.41
N GLY A 223 11.19 0.19 -8.04
CA GLY A 223 10.17 -0.01 -9.06
C GLY A 223 10.66 -0.84 -10.25
N GLU A 224 11.84 -0.52 -10.78
CA GLU A 224 12.50 -1.30 -11.83
C GLU A 224 12.78 -2.74 -11.37
N SER A 225 13.23 -2.90 -10.13
CA SER A 225 13.49 -4.23 -9.56
C SER A 225 12.21 -5.04 -9.37
N LEU A 226 11.12 -4.40 -8.94
CA LEU A 226 9.79 -5.00 -8.80
C LEU A 226 9.25 -5.50 -10.15
N ILE A 227 9.33 -4.69 -11.21
CA ILE A 227 8.91 -5.11 -12.55
C ILE A 227 9.79 -6.24 -13.09
N ARG A 228 11.10 -6.20 -12.83
CA ARG A 228 12.04 -7.23 -13.30
C ARG A 228 11.85 -8.57 -12.57
N GLU A 229 11.69 -8.56 -11.25
CA GLU A 229 11.59 -9.77 -10.44
C GLU A 229 10.17 -10.34 -10.39
N PHE A 230 9.16 -9.47 -10.48
CA PHE A 230 7.76 -9.84 -10.32
C PHE A 230 6.87 -9.34 -11.48
N PRO A 231 7.24 -9.57 -12.76
CA PRO A 231 6.51 -9.02 -13.92
C PRO A 231 5.07 -9.54 -14.03
N SER A 232 4.80 -10.73 -13.48
CA SER A 232 3.45 -11.29 -13.44
C SER A 232 2.62 -10.80 -12.27
N ARG A 233 3.19 -10.12 -11.28
CA ARG A 233 2.52 -9.72 -10.02
C ARG A 233 2.37 -8.20 -9.91
N VAL A 234 3.35 -7.44 -10.40
CA VAL A 234 3.35 -5.97 -10.31
C VAL A 234 2.85 -5.39 -11.63
N ARG A 235 1.64 -4.84 -11.60
CA ARG A 235 0.92 -4.37 -12.81
C ARG A 235 1.48 -3.07 -13.35
N CYS A 236 1.84 -2.17 -12.45
CA CYS A 236 2.38 -0.86 -12.78
C CYS A 236 3.15 -0.30 -11.58
N VAL A 237 4.17 0.49 -11.88
CA VAL A 237 4.84 1.36 -10.93
C VAL A 237 4.52 2.81 -11.30
N LEU A 238 4.07 3.59 -10.33
CA LEU A 238 3.83 5.02 -10.43
C LEU A 238 4.90 5.76 -9.63
N ILE A 239 5.67 6.62 -10.29
CA ILE A 239 6.71 7.44 -9.67
C ILE A 239 6.25 8.89 -9.65
N HIS A 240 6.09 9.43 -8.46
CA HIS A 240 5.86 10.84 -8.23
C HIS A 240 7.14 11.61 -8.61
N ASN A 241 7.08 12.28 -9.75
CA ASN A 241 8.21 12.96 -10.36
C ASN A 241 8.39 14.34 -9.71
N LEU A 242 9.33 14.43 -8.78
CA LEU A 242 9.55 15.62 -7.96
C LEU A 242 10.28 16.74 -8.71
N ASP A 243 11.18 16.37 -9.62
CA ASP A 243 12.10 17.28 -10.30
C ASP A 243 11.85 17.39 -11.82
N GLY A 244 10.92 16.58 -12.36
CA GLY A 244 10.54 16.59 -13.77
C GLY A 244 11.50 15.83 -14.68
N ASN A 245 12.59 15.29 -14.16
CA ASN A 245 13.67 14.70 -14.97
C ASN A 245 13.51 13.21 -15.22
N PHE A 246 12.60 12.55 -14.49
CA PHE A 246 12.38 11.12 -14.65
C PHE A 246 11.66 10.79 -15.97
N VAL A 247 12.28 9.95 -16.80
CA VAL A 247 11.73 9.46 -18.06
C VAL A 247 10.95 8.17 -17.82
N GLN A 248 9.65 8.21 -18.09
CA GLN A 248 8.77 7.04 -17.97
C GLN A 248 9.13 5.92 -18.95
N THR A 249 8.81 4.69 -18.58
CA THR A 249 8.89 3.49 -19.42
C THR A 249 7.49 2.87 -19.61
N LYS A 250 7.41 1.69 -20.24
CA LYS A 250 6.13 0.99 -20.42
C LYS A 250 5.44 0.67 -19.08
N ASN A 251 6.19 0.20 -18.08
CA ASN A 251 5.64 -0.31 -16.82
C ASN A 251 5.98 0.57 -15.60
N VAL A 252 6.80 1.61 -15.79
CA VAL A 252 7.14 2.60 -14.75
C VAL A 252 6.71 3.96 -15.27
N LYS A 253 5.64 4.51 -14.73
CA LYS A 253 5.00 5.75 -15.16
C LYS A 253 5.39 6.89 -14.23
N ALA A 254 5.65 8.05 -14.80
CA ALA A 254 6.00 9.25 -14.07
C ALA A 254 4.79 10.18 -14.00
N PHE A 255 4.42 10.67 -12.83
CA PHE A 255 3.30 11.60 -12.69
C PHE A 255 3.70 12.83 -11.86
N GLN A 256 3.03 13.96 -12.10
CA GLN A 256 3.20 15.18 -11.30
C GLN A 256 1.95 15.53 -10.48
N THR A 257 0.79 15.00 -10.86
CA THR A 257 -0.46 15.14 -10.09
C THR A 257 -1.09 13.76 -9.90
N TYR A 258 -1.84 13.58 -8.81
CA TYR A 258 -2.58 12.33 -8.59
C TYR A 258 -3.70 12.11 -9.61
N LEU A 259 -4.13 13.14 -10.33
CA LEU A 259 -4.97 12.97 -11.52
C LEU A 259 -4.18 12.33 -12.66
N GLY A 260 -2.96 12.80 -12.94
CA GLY A 260 -2.07 12.18 -13.94
C GLY A 260 -1.81 10.70 -13.64
N ALA A 261 -1.54 10.36 -12.37
CA ALA A 261 -1.44 8.96 -11.93
C ALA A 261 -2.72 8.16 -12.23
N ALA A 262 -3.90 8.74 -11.93
CA ALA A 262 -5.18 8.08 -12.20
C ALA A 262 -5.43 7.85 -13.69
N LEU A 263 -5.06 8.81 -14.54
CA LEU A 263 -5.20 8.70 -15.98
C LEU A 263 -4.29 7.61 -16.55
N ASP A 264 -3.06 7.49 -16.06
CA ASP A 264 -2.18 6.38 -16.47
C ASP A 264 -2.74 5.02 -16.04
N LEU A 265 -3.42 4.93 -14.89
CA LEU A 265 -4.13 3.70 -14.49
C LEU A 265 -5.40 3.46 -15.32
N HIS A 266 -6.09 4.51 -15.78
CA HIS A 266 -7.20 4.40 -16.71
C HIS A 266 -6.75 3.86 -18.07
N ASP A 267 -5.62 4.34 -18.60
CA ASP A 267 -5.02 3.86 -19.85
C ASP A 267 -4.64 2.37 -19.77
N LEU A 268 -4.40 1.85 -18.55
CA LEU A 268 -4.14 0.43 -18.28
C LEU A 268 -5.43 -0.39 -18.01
N GLY A 269 -6.60 0.23 -18.08
CA GLY A 269 -7.88 -0.41 -17.80
C GLY A 269 -8.13 -0.71 -16.32
N LEU A 270 -7.36 -0.11 -15.42
CA LEU A 270 -7.51 -0.31 -13.98
C LEU A 270 -8.53 0.67 -13.38
N LEU A 271 -8.65 1.88 -13.91
CA LEU A 271 -9.68 2.85 -13.53
C LEU A 271 -10.64 3.09 -14.69
N ASN A 272 -11.91 3.38 -14.39
CA ASN A 272 -12.89 3.85 -15.38
C ASN A 272 -13.00 5.40 -15.37
N ALA A 273 -13.73 5.94 -16.35
CA ALA A 273 -13.89 7.39 -16.51
C ALA A 273 -14.44 8.08 -15.25
N ASP A 274 -15.44 7.49 -14.58
CA ASP A 274 -16.05 8.09 -13.40
C ASP A 274 -15.08 8.19 -12.22
N HIS A 275 -14.19 7.21 -12.05
CA HIS A 275 -13.13 7.29 -11.05
C HIS A 275 -12.21 8.50 -11.33
N CYS A 276 -11.78 8.67 -12.59
CA CYS A 276 -10.93 9.79 -12.99
C CYS A 276 -11.60 11.15 -12.75
N HIS A 277 -12.90 11.28 -13.04
CA HIS A 277 -13.65 12.51 -12.78
C HIS A 277 -13.74 12.83 -11.29
N ARG A 278 -14.04 11.85 -10.43
CA ARG A 278 -14.08 12.05 -8.97
C ARG A 278 -12.72 12.48 -8.41
N ILE A 279 -11.64 11.87 -8.90
CA ILE A 279 -10.27 12.26 -8.53
C ILE A 279 -9.97 13.68 -9.03
N ALA A 280 -10.36 14.04 -10.25
CA ALA A 280 -10.15 15.37 -10.80
C ALA A 280 -10.85 16.46 -9.97
N GLU A 281 -12.09 16.23 -9.53
CA GLU A 281 -12.79 17.17 -8.64
C GLU A 281 -12.06 17.36 -7.31
N ALA A 282 -11.59 16.27 -6.71
CA ALA A 282 -10.82 16.32 -5.46
C ALA A 282 -9.50 17.09 -5.65
N VAL A 283 -8.72 16.78 -6.69
CA VAL A 283 -7.47 17.48 -6.99
C VAL A 283 -7.72 18.98 -7.20
N LYS A 284 -8.72 19.36 -8.01
CA LYS A 284 -9.06 20.78 -8.26
C LYS A 284 -9.46 21.52 -6.98
N SER A 285 -10.20 20.86 -6.09
CA SER A 285 -10.63 21.45 -4.83
C SER A 285 -9.45 21.65 -3.88
N GLU A 286 -8.66 20.60 -3.67
CA GLU A 286 -7.55 20.57 -2.70
C GLU A 286 -6.36 21.43 -3.15
N MET A 287 -6.14 21.58 -4.46
CA MET A 287 -5.11 22.48 -5.01
C MET A 287 -5.33 23.95 -4.60
N LYS A 288 -6.57 24.38 -4.28
CA LYS A 288 -6.85 25.76 -3.86
C LYS A 288 -6.29 26.12 -2.48
N SER A 289 -6.11 25.12 -1.62
CA SER A 289 -5.66 25.29 -0.24
C SER A 289 -4.35 24.55 0.06
N ALA A 290 -3.73 23.96 -0.96
CA ALA A 290 -2.45 23.27 -0.81
C ALA A 290 -1.34 24.26 -0.40
N GLY A 291 -0.47 23.80 0.50
CA GLY A 291 0.66 24.60 0.97
C GLY A 291 1.78 24.63 -0.07
N PHE A 292 1.75 25.53 -1.05
CA PHE A 292 2.85 25.71 -1.99
C PHE A 292 4.00 26.54 -1.37
N ARG A 293 5.26 26.24 -1.73
CA ARG A 293 6.41 27.04 -1.26
C ARG A 293 6.52 28.41 -1.94
N SER A 294 6.04 28.53 -3.18
CA SER A 294 6.04 29.79 -3.91
C SER A 294 4.91 29.82 -4.95
N LYS A 295 4.52 31.04 -5.37
CA LYS A 295 3.55 31.24 -6.45
C LYS A 295 4.01 30.71 -7.80
N GLU A 296 5.32 30.65 -8.03
CA GLU A 296 5.85 30.13 -9.29
C GLU A 296 5.72 28.60 -9.36
N LEU A 297 5.97 27.92 -8.24
CA LEU A 297 5.79 26.46 -8.13
C LEU A 297 4.30 26.08 -8.17
N GLU A 298 3.43 26.89 -7.57
CA GLU A 298 1.97 26.76 -7.70
C GLU A 298 1.54 26.81 -9.18
N LYS A 299 1.99 27.81 -9.94
CA LYS A 299 1.69 27.90 -11.38
C LYS A 299 2.17 26.69 -12.16
N GLN A 300 3.38 26.18 -11.87
CA GLN A 300 3.93 25.00 -12.53
C GLN A 300 3.05 23.76 -12.29
N ILE A 301 2.68 23.49 -11.04
CA ILE A 301 1.81 22.36 -10.70
C ILE A 301 0.41 22.52 -11.32
N LEU A 302 -0.14 23.73 -11.32
CA LEU A 302 -1.44 23.99 -11.96
C LEU A 302 -1.37 23.81 -13.49
N ALA A 303 -0.26 24.15 -14.13
CA ALA A 303 -0.06 23.87 -15.55
C ALA A 303 -0.07 22.36 -15.83
N ASN A 304 0.60 21.56 -15.00
CA ASN A 304 0.53 20.09 -15.11
C ASN A 304 -0.88 19.57 -14.90
N LEU A 305 -1.61 20.10 -13.92
CA LEU A 305 -3.01 19.75 -13.71
C LEU A 305 -3.87 20.07 -14.94
N MET A 306 -3.64 21.20 -15.61
CA MET A 306 -4.37 21.54 -16.84
C MET A 306 -4.08 20.55 -17.97
N LEU A 307 -2.85 20.07 -18.10
CA LEU A 307 -2.49 19.03 -19.05
C LEU A 307 -3.20 17.70 -18.74
N ASP A 308 -3.27 17.32 -17.47
CA ASP A 308 -3.97 16.12 -17.02
C ASP A 308 -5.50 16.27 -17.23
N LEU A 309 -6.09 17.43 -16.93
CA LEU A 309 -7.51 17.69 -17.16
C LEU A 309 -7.89 17.60 -18.64
N ALA A 310 -6.99 17.99 -19.55
CA ALA A 310 -7.22 17.87 -20.99
C ALA A 310 -7.22 16.40 -21.48
N ARG A 311 -6.66 15.48 -20.70
CA ARG A 311 -6.66 14.03 -20.96
C ARG A 311 -7.87 13.31 -20.34
N LEU A 312 -8.74 14.00 -19.59
CA LEU A 312 -9.88 13.35 -18.95
C LEU A 312 -10.75 12.63 -20.00
N PRO A 313 -11.11 11.35 -19.76
CA PRO A 313 -11.99 10.63 -20.65
C PRO A 313 -13.37 11.31 -20.70
N SER A 314 -14.07 11.19 -21.83
CA SER A 314 -15.46 11.65 -21.89
C SER A 314 -16.35 10.76 -21.02
N HIS A 315 -17.40 11.35 -20.44
CA HIS A 315 -18.48 10.60 -19.77
C HIS A 315 -19.24 9.71 -20.76
#